data_AF-A0A1H9BCP5-F1
#
_entry.id   AF-A0A1H9BCP5-F1
#
_cell.length_a   1.000
_cell.length_b   1.000
_cell.length_c   1.000
_cell.angle_alpha   90.00
_cell.angle_beta   90.00
_cell.angle_gamma   90.00
#
_symmetry.space_group_name_H-M   'P 1'
#
loop_
_entity.id
_entity.type
_entity.pdbx_description
1 polymer ?
#
loop_
_entity_poly.entity_id
_entity_poly.type
_entity_poly.pdbx_seq_one_letter_code
_entity_poly.pdbx_strand_id
1 'polypeptide(L)'
;MKQQISYKNFFINYAIVVLIAATVIGILIYFIKVSKKSWDNNLKASIEYSLAENEPDTWDIGKLYRLNNPLSASAACFEARNKKSGENCKAVIIRIQTFYGPHSGIYIVENNGNVIFKGYSSLHGRCATQLSNSYTGRRVEYWNKRIAELFK
;
A
#
# COMPACT_ATOMS: atom_id res chain seq x y z
N MET A 1 2.00 -11.79 61.51
CA MET A 1 1.04 -12.75 60.92
C MET A 1 1.42 -12.98 59.47
N LYS A 2 1.93 -14.17 59.12
CA LYS A 2 2.27 -14.51 57.73
C LYS A 2 0.97 -14.71 56.97
N GLN A 3 0.62 -13.80 56.05
CA GLN A 3 -0.45 -14.03 55.08
C GLN A 3 -0.06 -15.26 54.26
N GLN A 4 -0.66 -16.42 54.57
CA GLN A 4 -0.66 -17.55 53.65
C GLN A 4 -1.50 -17.12 52.45
N ILE A 5 -0.82 -16.62 51.41
CA ILE A 5 -1.45 -16.43 50.11
C ILE A 5 -2.02 -17.80 49.74
N SER A 6 -3.35 -17.89 49.66
CA SER A 6 -4.01 -19.10 49.18
C SER A 6 -3.58 -19.30 47.74
N TYR A 7 -2.59 -20.19 47.52
CA TYR A 7 -2.00 -20.49 46.21
C TYR A 7 -3.08 -20.75 45.16
N LYS A 8 -4.20 -21.37 45.56
CA LYS A 8 -5.37 -21.62 44.71
C LYS A 8 -5.97 -20.32 44.13
N ASN A 9 -6.14 -19.28 44.94
CA ASN A 9 -6.70 -18.00 44.48
C ASN A 9 -5.72 -17.24 43.59
N PHE A 10 -4.42 -17.36 43.87
CA PHE A 10 -3.37 -16.79 43.02
C PHE A 10 -3.37 -17.42 41.61
N PHE A 11 -3.43 -18.76 41.52
CA PHE A 11 -3.50 -19.46 40.23
C PHE A 11 -4.79 -19.18 39.46
N ILE A 12 -5.94 -19.07 40.15
CA ILE A 12 -7.22 -18.72 39.51
C ILE A 12 -7.15 -17.30 38.92
N ASN A 13 -6.69 -16.32 39.70
CA ASN A 13 -6.57 -14.94 39.22
C ASN A 13 -5.55 -14.83 38.08
N TYR A 14 -4.43 -15.54 38.17
CA TYR A 14 -3.44 -15.59 37.10
C TYR A 14 -4.03 -16.20 35.81
N ALA A 15 -4.78 -17.31 35.91
CA ALA A 15 -5.44 -17.94 34.77
C ALA A 15 -6.47 -17.02 34.11
N ILE A 16 -7.23 -16.25 34.89
CA ILE A 16 -8.17 -15.25 34.38
C ILE A 16 -7.43 -14.14 33.62
N VAL A 17 -6.32 -13.63 34.15
CA VAL A 17 -5.51 -12.60 33.48
C VAL A 17 -4.92 -13.12 32.17
N VAL A 18 -4.40 -14.36 32.16
CA VAL A 18 -3.88 -15.00 30.94
C VAL A 18 -4.99 -15.20 29.91
N LEU A 19 -6.18 -15.60 30.33
CA LEU A 19 -7.35 -15.74 29.44
C LEU A 19 -7.71 -14.40 28.80
N ILE A 20 -7.83 -13.34 29.60
CA ILE A 20 -8.14 -11.99 29.11
C ILE A 20 -7.06 -11.52 28.12
N ALA A 21 -5.78 -11.69 28.47
CA ALA A 21 -4.67 -11.32 27.59
C ALA A 21 -4.71 -12.08 26.26
N ALA A 22 -4.97 -13.40 26.29
CA ALA A 22 -5.11 -14.22 25.10
C ALA A 22 -6.30 -13.77 24.22
N THR A 23 -7.43 -13.43 24.84
CA THR A 23 -8.60 -12.90 24.11
C THR A 23 -8.28 -11.57 23.42
N VAL A 24 -7.65 -10.64 24.13
CA VAL A 24 -7.25 -9.33 23.56
C VAL A 24 -6.27 -9.52 22.40
N ILE A 25 -5.27 -10.38 22.54
CA ILE A 25 -4.33 -10.70 21.45
C ILE A 25 -5.08 -11.30 20.25
N GLY A 26 -6.02 -12.20 20.47
CA GLY A 26 -6.85 -12.78 19.41
C GLY A 26 -7.65 -11.72 18.65
N ILE A 27 -8.26 -10.78 19.37
CA ILE A 27 -8.99 -9.65 18.78
C ILE A 27 -8.06 -8.74 17.97
N LEU A 28 -6.86 -8.44 18.47
CA LEU A 28 -5.88 -7.62 17.75
C LEU A 28 -5.43 -8.29 16.44
N ILE A 29 -5.14 -9.59 16.46
CA ILE A 29 -4.77 -10.34 15.24
C ILE A 29 -5.91 -10.31 14.23
N TYR A 30 -7.15 -10.44 14.69
CA TYR A 30 -8.33 -10.33 13.83
C TYR A 30 -8.43 -8.95 13.17
N PHE A 31 -8.33 -7.86 13.95
CA PHE A 31 -8.37 -6.50 13.41
C PHE A 31 -7.23 -6.23 12.42
N ILE A 32 -6.02 -6.72 12.68
CA ILE A 32 -4.88 -6.59 11.75
C ILE A 32 -5.20 -7.25 10.40
N LYS A 33 -5.78 -8.45 10.41
CA LYS A 33 -6.14 -9.16 9.16
C LYS A 33 -7.22 -8.42 8.38
N VAL A 34 -8.27 -7.93 9.06
CA VAL A 34 -9.36 -7.18 8.43
C VAL A 34 -8.86 -5.84 7.89
N SER A 35 -8.07 -5.12 8.68
CA SER A 35 -7.46 -3.85 8.30
C SER A 35 -6.58 -4.00 7.07
N LYS A 36 -5.73 -5.03 7.02
CA LYS A 36 -4.88 -5.31 5.86
C LYS A 36 -5.69 -5.55 4.58
N LYS A 37 -6.73 -6.38 4.65
CA LYS A 37 -7.61 -6.64 3.49
C LYS A 37 -8.31 -5.37 3.02
N SER A 38 -8.81 -4.56 3.95
CA SER A 38 -9.44 -3.27 3.64
C SER A 38 -8.43 -2.31 3.01
N TRP A 39 -7.21 -2.25 3.55
CA TRP A 39 -6.12 -1.42 3.05
C TRP A 39 -5.77 -1.75 1.60
N ASP A 40 -5.57 -3.04 1.29
CA ASP A 40 -5.24 -3.49 -0.07
C ASP A 40 -6.35 -3.16 -1.07
N ASN A 41 -7.63 -3.32 -0.68
CA ASN A 41 -8.78 -2.97 -1.51
C ASN A 41 -8.89 -1.47 -1.76
N ASN A 42 -8.68 -0.63 -0.75
CA ASN A 42 -8.73 0.82 -0.89
C ASN A 42 -7.58 1.36 -1.76
N LEU A 43 -6.38 0.77 -1.64
CA LEU A 43 -5.26 1.10 -2.52
C LEU A 43 -5.58 0.74 -3.98
N LYS A 44 -6.13 -0.44 -4.22
CA LYS A 44 -6.58 -0.86 -5.55
C LYS A 44 -7.60 0.11 -6.12
N ALA A 45 -8.65 0.43 -5.37
CA ALA A 45 -9.68 1.38 -5.80
C ALA A 45 -9.09 2.76 -6.11
N SER A 46 -8.14 3.24 -5.29
CA SER A 46 -7.46 4.52 -5.53
C SER A 46 -6.69 4.54 -6.86
N ILE A 47 -6.03 3.43 -7.22
CA ILE A 47 -5.35 3.29 -8.50
C ILE A 47 -6.37 3.27 -9.65
N GLU A 48 -7.45 2.48 -9.52
CA GLU A 48 -8.50 2.38 -10.53
C GLU A 48 -9.16 3.73 -10.81
N TYR A 49 -9.54 4.49 -9.77
CA TYR A 49 -10.13 5.82 -9.94
C TYR A 49 -9.17 6.80 -10.63
N SER A 50 -7.89 6.79 -10.22
CA SER A 50 -6.89 7.71 -10.80
C SER A 50 -6.57 7.36 -12.26
N LEU A 51 -6.54 6.07 -12.59
CA LEU A 51 -6.33 5.63 -13.97
C LEU A 51 -7.58 5.88 -14.83
N ALA A 52 -8.78 5.69 -14.28
CA ALA A 52 -10.02 5.95 -15.00
C ALA A 52 -10.19 7.44 -15.36
N GLU A 53 -9.72 8.36 -14.52
CA GLU A 53 -9.74 9.80 -14.82
C GLU A 53 -8.78 10.19 -15.95
N ASN A 54 -7.57 9.61 -15.96
CA ASN A 54 -6.55 9.97 -16.95
C ASN A 54 -6.69 9.17 -18.26
N GLU A 55 -7.05 7.89 -18.16
CA GLU A 55 -7.11 6.92 -19.26
C GLU A 55 -8.32 5.98 -19.08
N PRO A 56 -9.54 6.45 -19.36
CA PRO A 56 -10.75 5.66 -19.17
C PRO A 56 -10.68 4.33 -19.93
N ASP A 57 -11.18 3.27 -19.29
CA ASP A 57 -11.26 1.89 -19.81
C ASP A 57 -9.97 1.31 -20.39
N THR A 58 -8.80 1.81 -19.97
CA THR A 58 -7.52 1.32 -20.48
C THR A 58 -6.89 0.25 -19.59
N TRP A 59 -7.15 0.26 -18.28
CA TRP A 59 -6.47 -0.60 -17.32
C TRP A 59 -7.45 -1.50 -16.55
N ASP A 60 -7.03 -2.73 -16.30
CA ASP A 60 -7.65 -3.65 -15.35
C ASP A 60 -6.65 -3.97 -14.24
N ILE A 61 -7.01 -3.69 -12.99
CA ILE A 61 -6.11 -3.89 -11.84
C ILE A 61 -6.43 -5.21 -11.16
N GLY A 62 -5.43 -6.08 -11.08
CA GLY A 62 -5.52 -7.44 -10.57
C GLY A 62 -5.26 -7.53 -9.07
N LYS A 63 -4.53 -8.58 -8.68
CA LYS A 63 -4.21 -8.89 -7.28
C LYS A 63 -2.98 -8.13 -6.80
N LEU A 64 -2.88 -7.97 -5.47
CA LEU A 64 -1.68 -7.43 -4.84
C LEU A 64 -0.49 -8.35 -5.13
N TYR A 65 0.55 -7.79 -5.72
CA TYR A 65 1.85 -8.41 -5.89
C TYR A 65 2.77 -8.03 -4.72
N ARG A 66 3.28 -9.02 -3.99
CA ARG A 66 4.09 -8.78 -2.81
C ARG A 66 5.51 -8.35 -3.22
N LEU A 67 5.85 -7.11 -2.89
CA LEU A 67 7.22 -6.59 -3.00
C LEU A 67 8.08 -7.18 -1.88
N ASN A 68 9.13 -7.94 -2.23
CA ASN A 68 10.12 -8.46 -1.28
C ASN A 68 11.29 -7.46 -1.13
N ASN A 69 10.99 -6.20 -0.84
CA ASN A 69 11.98 -5.13 -0.71
C ASN A 69 11.60 -4.22 0.47
N PRO A 70 12.56 -3.58 1.17
CA PRO A 70 12.27 -2.57 2.21
C PRO A 70 11.27 -1.46 1.80
N LEU A 71 11.09 -1.22 0.49
CA LEU A 71 10.04 -0.34 -0.03
C LEU A 71 8.61 -0.82 0.22
N SER A 72 8.39 -2.09 0.59
CA SER A 72 7.06 -2.64 0.90
C SER A 72 6.34 -1.91 2.03
N ALA A 73 7.08 -1.16 2.86
CA ALA A 73 6.50 -0.35 3.93
C ALA A 73 5.82 0.93 3.42
N SER A 74 6.23 1.44 2.25
CA SER A 74 5.74 2.71 1.66
C SER A 74 5.25 2.56 0.22
N ALA A 75 5.22 1.33 -0.29
CA ALA A 75 4.87 0.98 -1.66
C ALA A 75 3.98 -0.27 -1.68
N ALA A 76 2.98 -0.27 -2.56
CA ALA A 76 2.23 -1.46 -2.91
C ALA A 76 2.30 -1.70 -4.42
N CYS A 77 2.39 -2.95 -4.82
CA CYS A 77 2.39 -3.37 -6.21
C CYS A 77 1.14 -4.21 -6.46
N PHE A 78 0.52 -4.01 -7.61
CA PHE A 78 -0.63 -4.77 -8.09
C PHE A 78 -0.31 -5.28 -9.49
N GLU A 79 -0.86 -6.43 -9.84
CA GLU A 79 -0.94 -6.83 -11.24
C GLU A 79 -1.83 -5.84 -11.98
N ALA A 80 -1.49 -5.51 -13.21
CA ALA A 80 -2.29 -4.66 -14.07
C ALA A 80 -2.33 -5.30 -15.46
N ARG A 81 -3.42 -5.10 -16.19
CA ARG A 81 -3.53 -5.50 -17.59
C ARG A 81 -3.99 -4.32 -18.41
N ASN A 82 -3.26 -4.05 -19.49
CA ASN A 82 -3.70 -3.07 -20.45
C ASN A 82 -4.81 -3.71 -21.31
N LYS A 83 -6.03 -3.17 -21.28
CA LYS A 83 -7.16 -3.66 -22.07
C LYS A 83 -6.96 -3.44 -23.57
N LYS A 84 -6.15 -2.45 -23.97
CA LYS A 84 -5.88 -2.12 -25.38
C LYS A 84 -4.82 -3.01 -26.02
N SER A 85 -3.69 -3.24 -25.33
CA SER A 85 -2.62 -4.12 -25.85
C SER A 85 -2.76 -5.58 -25.40
N GLY A 86 -3.56 -5.85 -24.36
CA GLY A 86 -3.69 -7.16 -23.74
C GLY A 86 -2.50 -7.55 -22.86
N GLU A 87 -1.48 -6.70 -22.76
CA GLU A 87 -0.24 -6.98 -22.03
C GLU A 87 -0.44 -6.92 -20.51
N ASN A 88 0.23 -7.84 -19.83
CA ASN A 88 0.32 -7.85 -18.38
C ASN A 88 1.41 -6.87 -17.95
N CYS A 89 1.05 -5.91 -17.12
CA CYS A 89 1.92 -4.91 -16.51
C CYS A 89 1.82 -5.01 -14.99
N LYS A 90 2.60 -4.19 -14.28
CA LYS A 90 2.48 -4.03 -12.83
C LYS A 90 2.15 -2.59 -12.50
N ALA A 91 1.14 -2.36 -11.67
CA ALA A 91 0.83 -1.04 -11.14
C ALA A 91 1.47 -0.87 -9.76
N VAL A 92 2.28 0.16 -9.58
CA VAL A 92 2.97 0.46 -8.34
C VAL A 92 2.46 1.78 -7.80
N ILE A 93 1.97 1.78 -6.56
CA ILE A 93 1.62 2.99 -5.83
C ILE A 93 2.65 3.22 -4.72
N ILE A 94 3.29 4.39 -4.74
CA ILE A 94 4.36 4.77 -3.81
C ILE A 94 4.03 6.10 -3.15
N ARG A 95 4.26 6.18 -1.84
CA ARG A 95 4.23 7.47 -1.14
C ARG A 95 5.48 8.28 -1.49
N ILE A 96 5.29 9.42 -2.15
CA ILE A 96 6.34 10.37 -2.53
C ILE A 96 6.22 11.59 -1.62
N GLN A 97 7.30 11.92 -0.90
CA GLN A 97 7.38 13.16 -0.15
C GLN A 97 7.49 14.34 -1.14
N THR A 98 6.48 15.21 -1.18
CA THR A 98 6.51 16.48 -1.91
C THR A 98 6.62 17.64 -0.91
N PHE A 99 6.77 18.87 -1.42
CA PHE A 99 6.82 20.07 -0.58
C PHE A 99 5.50 20.33 0.16
N TYR A 100 4.38 19.90 -0.42
CA TYR A 100 3.04 20.06 0.14
C TYR A 100 2.61 18.87 1.02
N GLY A 101 3.51 17.90 1.22
CA GLY A 101 3.27 16.70 2.02
C GLY A 101 3.47 15.41 1.23
N PRO A 102 3.22 14.26 1.87
CA PRO A 102 3.30 12.97 1.21
C PRO A 102 2.12 12.76 0.27
N HIS A 103 2.39 12.56 -1.01
CA HIS A 103 1.38 12.19 -2.00
C HIS A 103 1.67 10.81 -2.59
N SER A 104 0.62 10.05 -2.86
CA SER A 104 0.73 8.73 -3.50
C SER A 104 0.88 8.90 -5.01
N GLY A 105 2.05 8.55 -5.55
CA GLY A 105 2.32 8.50 -6.98
C GLY A 105 2.04 7.11 -7.54
N ILE A 106 1.43 7.06 -8.72
CA ILE A 106 1.08 5.83 -9.44
C ILE A 106 2.02 5.67 -10.64
N TYR A 107 2.61 4.48 -10.73
CA TYR A 107 3.50 4.08 -11.81
C TYR A 107 2.99 2.79 -12.44
N ILE A 108 3.18 2.65 -13.74
CA ILE A 108 2.98 1.41 -14.47
C ILE A 108 4.34 0.89 -14.92
N VAL A 109 4.63 -0.36 -14.61
CA VAL A 109 5.81 -1.09 -15.06
C VAL A 109 5.37 -2.03 -16.17
N GLU A 110 5.85 -1.79 -17.37
CA GLU A 110 5.66 -2.67 -18.52
C GLU A 110 6.59 -3.88 -18.44
N ASN A 111 6.28 -4.97 -19.15
CA ASN A 111 7.16 -6.16 -19.19
C ASN A 111 8.56 -5.86 -19.73
N ASN A 112 8.72 -4.80 -20.51
CA ASN A 112 10.00 -4.37 -21.07
C ASN A 112 10.90 -3.67 -20.03
N GLY A 113 10.46 -3.58 -18.77
CA GLY A 113 11.16 -2.89 -17.69
C GLY A 113 11.02 -1.37 -17.74
N ASN A 114 10.19 -0.86 -18.66
CA ASN A 114 9.88 0.56 -18.76
C ASN A 114 8.89 0.96 -17.65
N VAL A 115 9.17 2.09 -16.99
CA VAL A 115 8.36 2.59 -15.88
C VAL A 115 7.77 3.94 -16.26
N ILE A 116 6.44 4.00 -16.32
CA ILE A 116 5.68 5.17 -16.74
C ILE A 116 4.94 5.72 -15.54
N PHE A 117 5.18 6.99 -15.22
CA PHE A 117 4.41 7.70 -14.21
C PHE A 117 3.04 8.10 -14.79
N LYS A 118 1.96 7.73 -14.10
CA LYS A 118 0.59 8.03 -14.53
C LYS A 118 -0.06 9.18 -13.77
N GLY A 119 0.46 9.54 -12.59
CA GLY A 119 -0.05 10.67 -11.83
C GLY A 119 -0.08 10.44 -10.33
N TYR A 120 -0.74 11.36 -9.63
CA TYR A 120 -0.91 11.33 -8.18
C TYR A 120 -2.34 10.90 -7.82
N SER A 121 -2.50 9.93 -6.93
CA SER A 121 -3.83 9.40 -6.58
C SER A 121 -4.68 10.33 -5.70
N SER A 122 -4.07 11.40 -5.19
CA SER A 122 -4.68 12.34 -4.24
C SER A 122 -4.93 13.71 -4.86
N LEU A 123 -4.56 13.88 -6.13
CA LEU A 123 -4.59 15.15 -6.82
C LEU A 123 -5.33 14.97 -8.13
N HIS A 124 -6.33 15.82 -8.34
CA HIS A 124 -7.19 15.81 -9.51
C HIS A 124 -7.06 17.15 -10.27
N GLY A 125 -7.30 17.12 -11.58
CA GLY A 125 -7.36 18.32 -12.43
C GLY A 125 -6.10 19.20 -12.41
N ARG A 126 -6.30 20.52 -12.30
CA ARG A 126 -5.24 21.55 -12.48
C ARG A 126 -4.11 21.47 -11.44
N CYS A 127 -4.40 20.98 -10.23
CA CYS A 127 -3.39 20.83 -9.19
C CYS A 127 -2.41 19.70 -9.51
N ALA A 128 -2.89 18.61 -10.14
CA ALA A 128 -2.04 17.50 -10.57
C ALA A 128 -1.06 17.95 -11.66
N THR A 129 -1.53 18.74 -12.64
CA THR A 129 -0.70 19.24 -13.74
C THR A 129 0.32 20.30 -13.29
N GLN A 130 -0.06 21.17 -12.35
CA GLN A 130 0.90 22.10 -11.75
C GLN A 130 1.97 21.36 -10.96
N LEU A 131 1.60 20.32 -10.21
CA LEU A 131 2.57 19.55 -9.44
C LEU A 131 3.48 18.73 -10.35
N SER A 132 2.98 18.09 -11.42
CA SER A 132 3.82 17.37 -12.37
C SER A 132 4.84 18.30 -13.05
N ASN A 133 4.44 19.53 -13.38
CA ASN A 133 5.25 20.46 -14.16
C ASN A 133 6.27 21.25 -13.34
N SER A 134 6.04 21.50 -12.05
CA SER A 134 6.80 22.54 -11.33
C SER A 134 8.11 22.05 -10.70
N TYR A 135 8.17 20.93 -9.96
CA TYR A 135 9.42 20.49 -9.30
C TYR A 135 9.54 18.97 -9.15
N THR A 136 8.55 18.25 -9.67
CA THR A 136 8.30 16.86 -9.34
C THR A 136 9.00 15.91 -10.30
N GLY A 137 9.43 16.40 -11.47
CA GLY A 137 10.20 15.66 -12.46
C GLY A 137 11.41 14.94 -11.86
N ARG A 138 12.25 15.59 -11.04
CA ARG A 138 13.43 14.93 -10.43
C ARG A 138 13.07 13.82 -9.44
N ARG A 139 12.00 13.99 -8.65
CA ARG A 139 11.56 12.96 -7.68
C ARG A 139 10.84 11.81 -8.38
N VAL A 140 10.04 12.10 -9.39
CA VAL A 140 9.39 11.11 -10.25
C VAL A 140 10.43 10.32 -11.03
N GLU A 141 11.45 10.98 -11.58
CA GLU A 141 12.54 10.34 -12.29
C GLU A 141 13.39 9.46 -11.37
N TYR A 142 13.69 9.93 -10.15
CA TYR A 142 14.35 9.12 -9.13
C TYR A 142 13.55 7.83 -8.86
N TRP A 143 12.24 7.95 -8.64
CA TRP A 143 11.39 6.78 -8.40
C TRP A 143 11.23 5.91 -9.63
N ASN A 144 11.16 6.45 -10.85
CA ASN A 144 11.17 5.68 -12.09
C ASN A 144 12.42 4.79 -12.18
N LYS A 145 13.61 5.37 -11.96
CA LYS A 145 14.88 4.62 -11.96
C LYS A 145 14.88 3.56 -10.87
N ARG A 146 14.46 3.94 -9.66
CA ARG A 146 14.46 3.02 -8.52
C ARG A 146 13.48 1.87 -8.70
N ILE A 147 12.30 2.12 -9.26
CA ILE A 147 11.31 1.08 -9.56
C ILE A 147 11.82 0.17 -10.68
N ALA A 148 12.43 0.74 -11.72
CA ALA A 148 13.01 -0.05 -12.81
C ALA A 148 14.10 -1.02 -12.28
N GLU A 149 14.92 -0.60 -11.33
CA GLU A 149 15.90 -1.48 -10.66
C GLU A 149 15.26 -2.60 -9.83
N LEU A 150 14.05 -2.41 -9.30
CA LEU A 150 13.37 -3.42 -8.48
C LEU A 150 12.75 -4.54 -9.31
N PHE A 151 12.45 -4.27 -10.58
CA PHE A 151 11.75 -5.18 -11.48
C PHE A 151 12.62 -5.67 -12.64
N LYS A 152 13.90 -5.28 -12.69
CA LYS A 152 14.94 -5.97 -13.46
C LYS A 152 15.30 -7.30 -12.81
#